data_AF-A0A920T6I3-F1
#
_entry.id   AF-A0A920T6I3-F1
#
_cell.length_a   1.000
_cell.length_b   1.000
_cell.length_c   1.000
_cell.angle_alpha   90.00
_cell.angle_beta   90.00
_cell.angle_gamma   90.00
#
_symmetry.space_group_name_H-M   'P 1'
#
loop_
_entity.id
_entity.type
_entity.pdbx_description
1 polymer ?
#
loop_
_entity_poly.entity_id
_entity_poly.type
_entity_poly.pdbx_seq_one_letter_code
_entity_poly.pdbx_strand_id
1 'polypeptide(L)'
;MQIAILHGPRDLKIEDHPLDTENLGPRQIWTQTRISALKIGTDRGNFEGPEQVPGAPDFPRWVGDSNLGIVRGVGSEVTEFAVGDRVVLNLPHQSDLVIDADGPVVKVPDGVADEDAVYAWLSALSALCYRKAGFQPGENVAVVGWACSASEPSPWVRCLEPAPSALATVRYGSKWPKVSEPMRDSSTTTPTWLTDSTSSLTVKASTW
;
A
#
# COMPACT_ATOMS: atom_id res chain seq x y z
N MET A 1 5.17 20.55 -10.66
CA MET A 1 4.48 19.40 -10.05
C MET A 1 3.30 19.88 -9.24
N GLN A 2 2.27 19.06 -9.12
CA GLN A 2 1.12 19.31 -8.26
C GLN A 2 1.29 18.58 -6.93
N ILE A 3 1.02 19.26 -5.81
CA ILE A 3 1.15 18.71 -4.45
C ILE A 3 -0.16 18.93 -3.70
N ALA A 4 -0.63 17.92 -2.97
CA ALA A 4 -1.74 18.08 -2.04
C ALA A 4 -1.24 18.64 -0.70
N ILE A 5 -1.64 19.87 -0.38
CA ILE A 5 -1.28 20.58 0.86
C ILE A 5 -2.52 20.84 1.69
N LEU A 6 -2.48 20.48 2.96
CA LEU A 6 -3.52 20.72 3.94
C LEU A 6 -3.21 22.02 4.69
N HIS A 7 -4.06 23.03 4.57
CA HIS A 7 -3.90 24.36 5.19
C HIS A 7 -4.58 24.49 6.55
N GLY A 8 -5.39 23.50 6.89
CA GLY A 8 -6.16 23.43 8.11
C GLY A 8 -7.07 22.21 8.07
N PRO A 9 -7.80 21.92 9.17
CA PRO A 9 -8.81 20.88 9.17
C PRO A 9 -9.79 21.08 8.02
N ARG A 10 -9.91 20.06 7.17
CA ARG A 10 -10.79 20.01 5.99
C ARG A 10 -10.48 21.03 4.88
N ASP A 11 -9.30 21.65 4.90
CA ASP A 11 -8.87 22.64 3.90
C ASP A 11 -7.71 22.09 3.04
N LEU A 12 -8.00 21.06 2.24
CA LEU A 12 -7.03 20.44 1.33
C LEU A 12 -7.02 21.17 -0.01
N LYS A 13 -5.83 21.61 -0.43
CA LYS A 13 -5.61 22.32 -1.70
C LYS A 13 -4.57 21.58 -2.54
N ILE A 14 -4.78 21.60 -3.85
CA ILE A 14 -3.76 21.18 -4.81
C ILE A 14 -3.00 22.44 -5.22
N GLU A 15 -1.69 22.43 -5.03
CA GLU A 15 -0.82 23.54 -5.34
C GLU A 15 0.21 23.16 -6.40
N ASP A 16 0.54 24.11 -7.26
CA ASP A 16 1.62 23.98 -8.23
C ASP A 16 2.95 24.44 -7.62
N HIS A 17 3.94 23.56 -7.68
CA HIS A 17 5.30 23.82 -7.21
C HIS A 17 6.31 23.52 -8.31
N PRO A 18 7.39 24.30 -8.45
CA PRO A 18 8.46 23.97 -9.38
C PRO A 18 9.16 22.68 -8.92
N LEU A 19 9.57 21.84 -9.89
CA LEU A 19 10.39 20.66 -9.66
C LEU A 19 11.39 20.58 -10.81
N ASP A 20 12.69 20.52 -10.48
CA ASP A 20 13.73 20.29 -11.48
C ASP A 20 13.80 18.79 -11.78
N THR A 21 13.46 18.42 -13.01
CA THR A 21 13.50 17.04 -13.49
C THR A 21 14.60 16.82 -14.53
N GLU A 22 15.31 17.89 -14.93
CA GLU A 22 16.35 17.86 -15.96
C GLU A 22 17.74 17.64 -15.32
N ASN A 23 17.97 18.17 -14.11
CA ASN A 23 19.25 18.06 -13.41
C ASN A 23 19.18 17.13 -12.20
N LEU A 24 18.98 15.83 -12.45
CA LEU A 24 18.98 14.83 -11.37
C LEU A 24 20.38 14.65 -10.78
N GLY A 25 20.45 14.60 -9.44
CA GLY A 25 21.67 14.19 -8.74
C GLY A 25 22.09 12.75 -9.10
N PRO A 26 23.36 12.36 -8.86
CA PRO A 26 23.90 11.09 -9.34
C PRO A 26 23.10 9.85 -8.90
N ARG A 27 22.54 9.90 -7.68
CA ARG A 27 21.72 8.82 -7.10
C ARG A 27 20.22 9.12 -7.05
N GLN A 28 19.76 10.17 -7.73
CA GLN A 28 18.34 10.53 -7.73
C GLN A 28 17.56 9.82 -8.83
N ILE A 29 16.28 9.61 -8.59
CA ILE A 29 15.32 9.18 -9.60
C ILE A 29 14.15 10.17 -9.64
N TRP A 30 13.66 10.45 -10.84
CA TRP A 30 12.40 11.17 -11.04
C TRP A 30 11.32 10.16 -11.36
N THR A 31 10.22 10.23 -10.63
CA THR A 31 9.02 9.43 -10.85
C THR A 31 7.84 10.35 -11.13
N GLN A 32 7.00 9.94 -12.09
CA GLN A 32 5.72 10.56 -12.36
C GLN A 32 4.62 9.67 -11.80
N THR A 33 3.86 10.19 -10.84
CA THR A 33 2.78 9.47 -10.18
C THR A 33 1.67 9.17 -11.16
N ARG A 34 1.22 7.92 -11.16
CA ARG A 34 0.10 7.43 -11.96
C ARG A 34 -1.15 7.28 -11.11
N ILE A 35 -1.01 6.71 -9.91
CA ILE A 35 -2.10 6.53 -8.95
C ILE A 35 -1.55 6.88 -7.56
N SER A 36 -2.38 7.56 -6.77
CA SER A 36 -2.11 7.86 -5.38
C SER A 36 -3.29 7.39 -4.54
N ALA A 37 -3.03 6.57 -3.53
CA ALA A 37 -4.08 5.93 -2.75
C ALA A 37 -4.36 6.66 -1.44
N LEU A 38 -5.64 6.81 -1.11
CA LEU A 38 -6.10 7.35 0.17
C LEU A 38 -6.43 6.21 1.14
N LYS A 39 -5.95 6.35 2.38
CA LYS A 39 -6.19 5.45 3.52
C LYS A 39 -7.11 6.12 4.51
N ILE A 40 -8.17 5.40 4.88
CA ILE A 40 -9.16 5.90 5.84
C ILE A 40 -8.60 6.14 7.25
N GLY A 41 -7.51 5.46 7.63
CA GLY A 41 -6.83 5.70 8.92
C GLY A 41 -6.00 6.97 8.87
N THR A 42 -4.99 7.00 8.01
CA THR A 42 -4.02 8.09 7.92
C THR A 42 -4.60 9.34 7.27
N ASP A 43 -5.16 9.25 6.06
CA ASP A 43 -5.50 10.44 5.28
C ASP A 43 -6.77 11.12 5.76
N ARG A 44 -7.80 10.36 6.13
CA ARG A 44 -9.00 10.94 6.77
C ARG A 44 -8.66 11.56 8.12
N GLY A 45 -7.84 10.88 8.93
CA GLY A 45 -7.38 11.42 10.21
C GLY A 45 -6.61 12.74 10.03
N ASN A 46 -5.73 12.80 9.04
CA ASN A 46 -5.06 14.04 8.65
C ASN A 46 -6.05 15.13 8.22
N PHE A 47 -6.98 14.79 7.33
CA PHE A 47 -7.96 15.72 6.75
C PHE A 47 -8.91 16.30 7.80
N GLU A 48 -9.39 15.50 8.74
CA GLU A 48 -10.31 15.96 9.78
C GLU A 48 -9.63 16.85 10.83
N GLY A 49 -8.31 16.76 10.98
CA GLY A 49 -7.51 17.54 11.92
C GLY A 49 -7.81 17.40 13.42
N PRO A 50 -8.35 16.28 13.97
CA PRO A 50 -8.65 16.17 15.39
C PRO A 50 -7.41 15.95 16.27
N GLU A 51 -6.26 15.57 15.70
CA GLU A 51 -5.05 15.19 16.46
C GLU A 51 -3.76 15.74 15.82
N GLN A 52 -2.78 16.11 16.65
CA GLN A 52 -1.42 16.39 16.21
C GLN A 52 -0.80 15.08 15.68
N VAL A 53 -0.48 15.04 14.38
CA VAL A 53 0.05 13.84 13.74
C VAL A 53 1.53 13.70 14.12
N PRO A 54 1.95 12.59 14.76
CA PRO A 54 3.33 12.43 15.21
C PRO A 54 4.32 12.60 14.05
N GLY A 55 5.22 13.59 14.17
CA GLY A 55 6.26 13.87 13.19
C GLY A 55 5.84 14.76 12.02
N ALA A 56 4.56 15.13 11.89
CA ALA A 56 4.13 16.10 10.89
C ALA A 56 4.18 17.53 11.45
N PRO A 57 4.57 18.54 10.64
CA PRO A 57 4.47 19.93 11.05
C PRO A 57 3.01 20.36 11.24
N ASP A 58 2.83 21.52 11.87
CA ASP A 58 1.55 22.25 11.85
C ASP A 58 1.17 22.65 10.41
N PHE A 59 -0.03 23.16 10.24
CA PHE A 59 -0.49 23.64 8.94
C PHE A 59 0.29 24.91 8.49
N PRO A 60 0.54 25.08 7.18
CA PRO A 60 0.24 24.16 6.09
C PRO A 60 1.22 22.97 6.03
N ARG A 61 0.72 21.78 5.68
CA ARG A 61 1.53 20.55 5.62
C ARG A 61 1.16 19.65 4.46
N TRP A 62 2.10 18.81 4.03
CA TRP A 62 1.85 17.74 3.07
C TRP A 62 1.01 16.61 3.69
N VAL A 63 0.32 15.86 2.84
CA VAL A 63 -0.43 14.66 3.22
C VAL A 63 -0.11 13.50 2.30
N GLY A 64 -0.44 12.29 2.72
CA GLY A 64 -0.25 11.08 1.95
C GLY A 64 1.04 10.32 2.22
N ASP A 65 0.99 9.04 1.88
CA ASP A 65 2.08 8.10 2.13
C ASP A 65 2.07 6.91 1.14
N SER A 66 1.33 7.01 0.02
CA SER A 66 1.09 5.88 -0.90
C SER A 66 0.91 6.35 -2.33
N ASN A 67 2.01 6.32 -3.09
CA ASN A 67 2.02 6.62 -4.51
C ASN A 67 2.52 5.42 -5.31
N LEU A 68 1.98 5.27 -6.51
CA LEU A 68 2.54 4.43 -7.55
C LEU A 68 2.84 5.32 -8.75
N GLY A 69 4.07 5.25 -9.24
CA GLY A 69 4.54 6.05 -10.35
C GLY A 69 5.37 5.26 -11.34
N ILE A 70 5.69 5.93 -12.45
CA ILE A 70 6.60 5.44 -13.48
C ILE A 70 7.90 6.24 -13.37
N VAL A 71 9.04 5.57 -13.35
CA VAL A 71 10.35 6.23 -13.40
C VAL A 71 10.49 6.92 -14.76
N ARG A 72 10.72 8.23 -14.75
CA ARG A 72 10.90 9.08 -15.94
C ARG A 72 12.34 9.54 -16.15
N GLY A 73 13.13 9.59 -15.08
CA GLY A 73 14.55 9.90 -15.17
C GLY A 73 15.33 9.21 -14.04
N VAL A 74 16.60 8.95 -14.30
CA VAL A 74 17.53 8.35 -13.32
C VAL A 74 18.87 9.09 -13.39
N GLY A 75 19.50 9.28 -12.23
CA GLY A 75 20.84 9.82 -12.10
C GLY A 75 21.91 8.87 -12.63
N SER A 76 23.11 9.39 -12.86
CA SER A 76 24.20 8.66 -13.51
C SER A 76 24.74 7.45 -12.75
N GLU A 77 24.51 7.37 -11.44
CA GLU A 77 24.97 6.29 -10.56
C GLU A 77 23.86 5.33 -10.13
N VAL A 78 22.63 5.53 -10.62
CA VAL A 78 21.51 4.63 -10.35
C VAL A 78 21.61 3.42 -11.27
N THR A 79 21.65 2.22 -10.68
CA THR A 79 21.75 0.95 -11.42
C THR A 79 20.58 0.02 -11.11
N GLU A 80 19.92 0.25 -9.99
CA GLU A 80 18.81 -0.52 -9.48
C GLU A 80 17.48 -0.14 -10.13
N PHE A 81 17.33 1.06 -10.70
CA PHE A 81 16.13 1.53 -11.43
C PHE A 81 16.45 1.95 -12.86
N ALA A 82 15.45 1.85 -13.74
CA ALA A 82 15.50 2.28 -15.12
C ALA A 82 14.24 3.07 -15.49
N VAL A 83 14.37 3.96 -16.48
CA VAL A 83 13.22 4.68 -17.05
C VAL A 83 12.20 3.68 -17.59
N GLY A 84 10.93 3.87 -17.20
CA GLY A 84 9.82 2.96 -17.52
C GLY A 84 9.46 2.00 -16.39
N ASP A 85 10.31 1.84 -15.37
CA ASP A 85 9.99 0.99 -14.21
C ASP A 85 8.75 1.51 -13.47
N ARG A 86 7.87 0.59 -13.09
CA ARG A 86 6.76 0.84 -12.17
C ARG A 86 7.29 0.76 -10.75
N VAL A 87 7.03 1.78 -9.94
CA VAL A 87 7.52 1.86 -8.56
C VAL A 87 6.44 2.33 -7.61
N VAL A 88 6.46 1.79 -6.40
CA VAL A 88 5.66 2.27 -5.26
C VAL A 88 6.53 3.11 -4.34
N LEU A 89 5.99 4.23 -3.86
CA LEU A 89 6.69 5.17 -3.01
C LEU A 89 5.89 5.45 -1.73
N ASN A 90 6.55 5.38 -0.58
CA ASN A 90 5.98 5.82 0.70
C ASN A 90 6.30 7.30 0.94
N LEU A 91 5.63 8.15 0.17
CA LEU A 91 5.85 9.60 0.13
C LEU A 91 4.52 10.36 0.02
N PRO A 92 4.51 11.70 0.19
CA PRO A 92 3.31 12.52 0.09
C PRO A 92 2.61 12.44 -1.27
N HIS A 93 1.33 12.78 -1.33
CA HIS A 93 0.53 12.84 -2.55
C HIS A 93 1.03 13.95 -3.47
N GLN A 94 1.73 13.58 -4.55
CA GLN A 94 2.36 14.50 -5.49
C GLN A 94 2.28 13.93 -6.91
N SER A 95 2.18 14.79 -7.93
CA SER A 95 2.16 14.36 -9.35
C SER A 95 3.51 13.83 -9.82
N ASP A 96 4.60 14.36 -9.26
CA ASP A 96 5.97 14.05 -9.62
C ASP A 96 6.83 14.11 -8.36
N LEU A 97 7.81 13.22 -8.26
CA LEU A 97 8.72 13.13 -7.12
C LEU A 97 10.14 12.94 -7.64
N VAL A 98 11.09 13.73 -7.13
CA VAL A 98 12.53 13.48 -7.26
C VAL A 98 13.04 13.03 -5.90
N ILE A 99 13.59 11.82 -5.85
CA ILE A 99 14.01 11.16 -4.61
C ILE A 99 15.33 10.44 -4.80
N ASP A 100 16.04 10.16 -3.72
CA ASP A 100 17.22 9.30 -3.78
C ASP A 100 16.80 7.84 -4.02
N ALA A 101 17.60 7.11 -4.80
CA ALA A 101 17.34 5.72 -5.17
C ALA A 101 17.34 4.76 -3.96
N ASP A 102 17.99 5.12 -2.85
CA ASP A 102 17.96 4.41 -1.57
C ASP A 102 16.82 4.86 -0.64
N GLY A 103 15.96 5.77 -1.12
CA GLY A 103 14.77 6.23 -0.41
C GLY A 103 13.66 5.18 -0.31
N PRO A 104 12.47 5.57 0.17
CA PRO A 104 11.34 4.65 0.40
C PRO A 104 10.61 4.31 -0.91
N VAL A 105 11.32 3.68 -1.84
CA VAL A 105 10.87 3.32 -3.18
C VAL A 105 11.19 1.87 -3.50
N VAL A 106 10.24 1.15 -4.11
CA VAL A 106 10.41 -0.26 -4.50
C VAL A 106 9.77 -0.51 -5.85
N LYS A 107 10.40 -1.37 -6.67
CA LYS A 107 9.82 -1.82 -7.94
C LYS A 107 8.57 -2.67 -7.75
N VAL A 108 7.59 -2.42 -8.59
CA VAL A 108 6.40 -3.27 -8.70
C VAL A 108 6.74 -4.47 -9.58
N PRO A 109 6.52 -5.72 -9.11
CA PRO A 109 6.69 -6.90 -9.94
C PRO A 109 5.76 -6.91 -11.15
N ASP A 110 6.21 -7.58 -12.22
CA ASP A 110 5.37 -7.80 -13.39
C ASP A 110 4.10 -8.58 -13.02
N GLY A 111 2.99 -8.27 -13.70
CA GLY A 111 1.71 -8.93 -13.49
C GLY A 111 0.89 -8.43 -12.29
N VAL A 112 1.42 -7.57 -11.43
CA VAL A 112 0.65 -6.93 -10.34
C VAL A 112 -0.08 -5.70 -10.90
N ALA A 113 -1.38 -5.54 -10.59
CA ALA A 113 -2.16 -4.36 -10.99
C ALA A 113 -1.72 -3.10 -10.22
N ASP A 114 -1.87 -1.92 -10.82
CA ASP A 114 -1.47 -0.66 -10.17
C ASP A 114 -2.32 -0.39 -8.91
N GLU A 115 -3.61 -0.71 -8.99
CA GLU A 115 -4.61 -0.55 -7.92
C GLU A 115 -4.30 -1.40 -6.69
N ASP A 116 -3.67 -2.56 -6.87
CA ASP A 116 -3.22 -3.42 -5.77
C ASP A 116 -1.86 -2.97 -5.24
N ALA A 117 -0.93 -2.66 -6.16
CA ALA A 117 0.44 -2.30 -5.83
C ALA A 117 0.52 -1.01 -5.01
N VAL A 118 -0.32 0.00 -5.29
CA VAL A 118 -0.30 1.29 -4.56
C VAL A 118 -0.54 1.12 -3.05
N TYR A 119 -1.19 0.04 -2.61
CA TYR A 119 -1.40 -0.27 -1.20
C TYR A 119 -0.28 -1.11 -0.56
N ALA A 120 0.79 -1.45 -1.29
CA ALA A 120 1.86 -2.33 -0.82
C ALA A 120 2.46 -1.89 0.52
N TRP A 121 2.60 -0.58 0.77
CA TRP A 121 3.11 -0.09 2.05
C TRP A 121 2.17 -0.35 3.22
N LEU A 122 0.85 -0.22 2.99
CA LEU A 122 -0.15 -0.58 4.00
C LEU A 122 -0.08 -2.08 4.31
N SER A 123 0.05 -2.92 3.28
CA SER A 123 0.24 -4.36 3.45
C SER A 123 1.54 -4.69 4.20
N ALA A 124 2.62 -3.96 3.95
CA ALA A 124 3.90 -4.13 4.63
C ALA A 124 3.81 -3.80 6.13
N LEU A 125 3.03 -2.77 6.52
CA LEU A 125 2.74 -2.46 7.92
C LEU A 125 2.01 -3.61 8.62
N SER A 126 0.99 -4.18 7.98
CA SER A 126 0.30 -5.37 8.52
C SER A 126 1.25 -6.56 8.65
N ALA A 127 2.10 -6.81 7.66
CA ALA A 127 3.11 -7.88 7.70
C ALA A 127 4.14 -7.68 8.82
N LEU A 128 4.51 -6.43 9.12
CA LEU A 128 5.40 -6.10 10.23
C LEU A 128 4.76 -6.46 11.58
N CYS A 129 3.46 -6.23 11.77
CA CYS A 129 2.76 -6.60 12.99
C CYS A 129 2.84 -8.12 13.26
N TYR A 130 2.63 -8.95 12.22
CA TYR A 130 2.76 -10.40 12.35
C TYR A 130 4.18 -10.83 12.77
N ARG A 131 5.23 -10.20 12.21
CA ARG A 131 6.61 -10.50 12.59
C ARG A 131 6.94 -10.04 14.01
N LYS A 132 6.47 -8.86 14.41
CA LYS A 132 6.78 -8.26 15.72
C LYS A 132 6.05 -8.95 16.87
N ALA A 133 4.86 -9.49 16.61
CA ALA A 133 4.08 -10.22 17.61
C ALA A 133 4.65 -11.59 17.97
N GLY A 134 5.56 -12.14 17.16
CA GLY A 134 6.24 -13.41 17.47
C GLY A 134 5.34 -14.64 17.45
N PHE A 135 4.22 -14.59 16.71
CA PHE A 135 3.27 -15.70 16.62
C PHE A 135 3.94 -17.00 16.16
N GLN A 136 3.54 -18.10 16.76
CA GLN A 136 3.95 -19.44 16.34
C GLN A 136 2.94 -20.03 15.35
N PRO A 137 3.39 -20.79 14.34
CA PRO A 137 2.51 -21.58 13.50
C PRO A 137 1.53 -22.42 14.31
N GLY A 138 0.24 -22.31 13.98
CA GLY A 138 -0.85 -23.01 14.66
C GLY A 138 -1.58 -22.19 15.72
N GLU A 139 -1.07 -21.02 16.12
CA GLU A 139 -1.73 -20.11 17.06
C GLU A 139 -2.95 -19.41 16.43
N ASN A 140 -3.89 -19.03 17.29
CA ASN A 140 -5.08 -18.28 16.91
C ASN A 140 -4.81 -16.78 17.08
N VAL A 141 -4.95 -16.02 16.00
CA VAL A 141 -4.76 -14.56 16.01
C VAL A 141 -6.11 -13.89 15.82
N ALA A 142 -6.41 -12.94 16.70
CA ALA A 142 -7.53 -12.03 16.57
C ALA A 142 -7.12 -10.81 15.72
N VAL A 143 -7.85 -10.54 14.64
CA VAL A 143 -7.75 -9.29 13.89
C VAL A 143 -8.94 -8.41 14.28
N VAL A 144 -8.64 -7.22 14.82
CA VAL A 144 -9.65 -6.25 15.29
C VAL A 144 -9.47 -4.95 14.49
N GLY A 145 -10.55 -4.46 13.88
CA GLY A 145 -10.54 -3.26 13.03
C GLY A 145 -10.22 -3.61 11.56
N TRP A 146 -11.23 -4.07 10.83
CA TRP A 146 -11.14 -4.40 9.41
C TRP A 146 -11.90 -3.36 8.57
N ALA A 147 -11.29 -2.86 7.50
CA ALA A 147 -11.96 -2.02 6.52
C ALA A 147 -11.75 -2.62 5.13
N CYS A 148 -12.84 -2.86 4.40
CA CYS A 148 -12.83 -3.41 3.06
C CYS A 148 -12.47 -2.29 2.06
N SER A 149 -11.30 -2.35 1.42
CA SER A 149 -11.07 -1.64 0.16
C SER A 149 -11.80 -2.40 -0.96
N ALA A 150 -12.57 -1.70 -1.77
CA ALA A 150 -13.60 -2.27 -2.66
C ALA A 150 -13.09 -3.10 -3.86
N SER A 151 -11.83 -3.52 -3.90
CA SER A 151 -11.29 -4.41 -4.93
C SER A 151 -10.49 -5.53 -4.28
N GLU A 152 -11.10 -6.71 -4.31
CA GLU A 152 -10.59 -8.03 -3.93
C GLU A 152 -10.08 -8.25 -2.49
N PRO A 153 -10.53 -9.33 -1.82
CA PRO A 153 -9.95 -9.72 -0.54
C PRO A 153 -8.49 -10.12 -0.76
N SER A 154 -7.59 -9.46 -0.04
CA SER A 154 -6.23 -9.91 0.22
C SER A 154 -6.14 -11.45 0.29
N PRO A 155 -5.18 -12.11 -0.38
CA PRO A 155 -5.05 -13.57 -0.39
C PRO A 155 -4.80 -14.15 1.01
N TRP A 156 -4.56 -13.30 2.00
CA TRP A 156 -4.26 -13.66 3.38
C TRP A 156 -5.51 -13.87 4.23
N VAL A 157 -6.66 -13.29 3.87
CA VAL A 157 -7.93 -13.43 4.61
C VAL A 157 -9.12 -13.27 3.65
N ARG A 158 -9.88 -14.35 3.44
CA ARG A 158 -11.17 -14.31 2.74
C ARG A 158 -12.29 -14.15 3.77
N CYS A 159 -13.10 -13.10 3.65
CA CYS A 159 -14.34 -12.95 4.41
C CYS A 159 -15.48 -12.60 3.44
N LEU A 160 -16.64 -13.22 3.64
CA LEU A 160 -17.76 -13.17 2.69
C LEU A 160 -18.64 -11.92 2.83
N GLU A 161 -18.47 -11.08 3.86
CA GLU A 161 -19.28 -9.86 4.02
C GLU A 161 -18.51 -8.73 4.75
N PRO A 162 -18.69 -7.44 4.36
CA PRO A 162 -18.09 -6.30 5.05
C PRO A 162 -18.90 -5.91 6.30
N ALA A 163 -18.24 -5.92 7.48
CA ALA A 163 -18.80 -5.35 8.71
C ALA A 163 -17.73 -4.49 9.43
N PRO A 164 -18.08 -3.27 9.91
CA PRO A 164 -17.14 -2.33 10.53
C PRO A 164 -16.62 -2.77 11.91
N SER A 165 -17.15 -3.86 12.47
CA SER A 165 -16.80 -4.44 13.77
C SER A 165 -16.64 -5.96 13.67
N ALA A 166 -15.90 -6.43 12.67
CA ALA A 166 -15.58 -7.86 12.53
C ALA A 166 -14.34 -8.24 13.34
N LEU A 167 -14.50 -9.22 14.25
CA LEU A 167 -13.38 -10.00 14.78
C LEU A 167 -13.17 -11.19 13.85
N ALA A 168 -11.99 -11.29 13.24
CA ALA A 168 -11.59 -12.48 12.49
C ALA A 168 -10.54 -13.25 13.29
N THR A 169 -10.80 -14.53 13.53
CA THR A 169 -9.77 -15.45 14.03
C THR A 169 -9.09 -16.12 12.85
N VAL A 170 -7.78 -15.92 12.70
CA VAL A 170 -6.97 -16.58 11.68
C VAL A 170 -6.06 -17.58 12.37
N ARG A 171 -5.98 -18.81 11.82
CA ARG A 171 -5.00 -19.80 12.24
C ARG A 171 -3.75 -19.65 11.37
N TYR A 172 -2.62 -19.31 11.98
CA TYR A 172 -1.38 -19.08 11.24
C TYR A 172 -0.82 -20.39 10.69
N GLY A 173 -0.68 -20.51 9.36
CA GLY A 173 -0.19 -21.70 8.68
C GLY A 173 1.32 -21.93 8.86
N SER A 174 1.78 -23.15 8.62
CA SER A 174 3.19 -23.57 8.82
C SER A 174 4.17 -23.17 7.73
N LYS A 175 3.70 -22.55 6.63
CA LYS A 175 4.53 -22.09 5.50
C LYS A 175 4.00 -20.76 4.95
N TRP A 176 4.92 -19.88 4.55
CA TRP A 176 4.58 -18.70 3.75
C TRP A 176 4.10 -19.17 2.35
N PRO A 177 2.92 -18.76 1.88
CA PRO A 177 2.50 -18.96 0.50
C PRO A 177 3.52 -18.39 -0.48
N LYS A 178 3.90 -19.18 -1.49
CA LYS A 178 4.59 -18.66 -2.67
C LYS A 178 3.55 -18.00 -3.55
N VAL A 179 3.78 -16.75 -3.96
CA VAL A 179 2.96 -16.07 -4.96
C VAL A 179 3.16 -16.82 -6.29
N SER A 180 2.10 -17.42 -6.84
CA SER A 180 2.13 -18.06 -8.16
C SER A 180 0.91 -17.65 -8.97
N GLU A 181 1.10 -17.52 -10.27
CA GLU A 181 0.23 -16.87 -11.26
C GLU A 181 -1.19 -17.45 -11.36
N PRO A 182 -2.18 -16.65 -11.82
CA PRO A 182 -3.53 -17.14 -12.01
C PRO A 182 -3.73 -17.89 -13.35
N MET A 183 -3.86 -19.22 -13.34
CA MET A 183 -4.62 -19.97 -14.37
C MET A 183 -6.14 -19.70 -14.35
N ARG A 184 -6.68 -19.07 -15.39
CA ARG A 184 -8.14 -18.97 -15.62
C ARG A 184 -8.68 -20.24 -16.28
N ASP A 185 -9.60 -20.94 -15.62
CA ASP A 185 -10.51 -21.91 -16.24
C ASP A 185 -11.82 -21.20 -16.62
N SER A 186 -12.20 -21.31 -17.90
CA SER A 186 -13.36 -20.64 -18.50
C SER A 186 -14.70 -21.37 -18.29
N SER A 187 -14.80 -22.34 -17.38
CA SER A 187 -16.01 -23.19 -17.26
C SER A 187 -16.79 -23.10 -15.93
N THR A 188 -16.37 -22.28 -14.96
CA THR A 188 -17.14 -22.05 -13.71
C THR A 188 -17.20 -20.57 -13.32
N THR A 189 -18.38 -20.09 -12.90
CA THR A 189 -18.62 -18.71 -12.41
C THR A 189 -17.97 -18.41 -11.05
N THR A 190 -17.14 -19.31 -10.55
CA THR A 190 -16.35 -19.22 -9.33
C THR A 190 -14.92 -19.71 -9.64
N PRO A 191 -13.87 -18.89 -9.46
CA PRO A 191 -12.51 -19.38 -9.50
C PRO A 191 -12.22 -20.13 -8.20
N THR A 192 -11.84 -21.41 -8.32
CA THR A 192 -11.45 -22.25 -7.17
C THR A 192 -9.93 -22.40 -7.20
N TRP A 193 -9.23 -21.71 -6.31
CA TRP A 193 -7.80 -21.93 -6.09
C TRP A 193 -7.63 -22.98 -5.00
N LEU A 194 -7.37 -24.23 -5.41
CA LEU A 194 -6.88 -25.27 -4.50
C LEU A 194 -5.40 -24.97 -4.21
N THR A 195 -5.13 -24.24 -3.14
CA THR A 195 -3.79 -24.26 -2.55
C THR A 195 -3.60 -25.61 -1.86
N ASP A 196 -2.45 -26.24 -2.09
CA ASP A 196 -2.08 -27.57 -1.63
C ASP A 196 -2.50 -27.88 -0.17
N SER A 197 -2.92 -29.14 0.02
CA SER A 197 -3.89 -29.69 0.97
C SER A 197 -3.58 -29.64 2.49
N THR A 198 -2.80 -28.68 3.00
CA THR A 198 -2.44 -28.66 4.45
C THR A 198 -2.75 -27.36 5.21
N SER A 199 -3.41 -26.39 4.60
CA SER A 199 -3.76 -25.13 5.28
C SER A 199 -5.20 -24.71 4.93
N SER A 200 -6.14 -24.98 5.82
CA SER A 200 -7.49 -24.40 5.77
C SER A 200 -7.51 -23.09 6.56
N LEU A 201 -7.89 -22.00 5.89
CA LEU A 201 -8.17 -20.71 6.52
C LEU A 201 -9.66 -20.70 6.91
N THR A 202 -9.97 -20.85 8.20
CA THR A 202 -11.35 -20.73 8.69
C THR A 202 -11.52 -19.37 9.34
N VAL A 203 -12.14 -18.43 8.63
CA VAL A 203 -12.53 -17.13 9.21
C VAL A 203 -13.90 -17.29 9.86
N LYS A 204 -13.95 -17.18 11.20
CA LYS A 204 -15.21 -16.94 11.91
C LYS A 204 -15.32 -15.44 12.13
N ALA A 205 -16.20 -14.79 11.37
CA ALA A 205 -16.64 -13.44 11.67
C ALA A 205 -17.78 -13.53 12.68
N SER A 206 -17.62 -12.86 13.82
CA SER A 206 -18.71 -12.61 14.75
C SER A 206 -18.92 -11.11 14.84
N THR A 207 -20.11 -10.66 14.47
CA THR A 207 -20.61 -9.30 14.70
C THR A 207 -21.11 -9.20 16.14
N TRP A 208 -20.68 -8.18 16.88
CA TRP A 208 -21.25 -7.81 18.18
C TRP A 208 -22.14 -6.58 18.02
#